data_AF-A0A3M7C7V5-F1
#
_entry.id   AF-A0A3M7C7V5-F1
#
_cell.length_a   1.000
_cell.length_b   1.000
_cell.length_c   1.000
_cell.angle_alpha   90.00
_cell.angle_beta   90.00
_cell.angle_gamma   90.00
#
_symmetry.space_group_name_H-M   'P 1'
#
loop_
_entity.id
_entity.type
_entity.pdbx_description
1 polymer ?
#
loop_
_entity_poly.entity_id
_entity_poly.type
_entity_poly.pdbx_seq_one_letter_code
_entity_poly.pdbx_strand_id
1 'polypeptide(L)'
;LTTKQDFPRLHPKTISQLRTINQHVAGYASQVSQPGGLLPSARAYATERGQYITLSLSNLATATMSTARKVNADAVYKQGSNGITLYAQGLQGMYTAEYDSITNVFTREEWGAVLQATCQDSLGAFGKTMQKLASHVQENLLTDCYLAYEIVDVVSKASLELESRTGELKHAISDALKPVRETAKSSLPTLLNDVRTKVQQMPTLPQDGSGVPLTSDIMTRLQLMTSYLPPVCSLLRSLGDGGWSAPNTGSSTSSLPTMKSFDVGADGKDLFSHYATDTIDALLTNLDSRAKAMLRGRSLQGVFLANNISIVERMIGTSELGSLLSSAQKLEQWRKASTRAYMDAWKEPSTHLLDQITAKAPRPTSTGQAVDSAAVVKSLSSKDKDNIKEKFRNFNTSFDEMVQRHKSYKMEAEVRRQLGKEVQSFMEPLYTRFFDRYHEIDKGKGKYVKYSKAEMSSVLSSLA
;
A
#
# COMPACT_ATOMS: atom_id res chain seq x y z
N LEU A 1 -35.35 5.45 -7.93
CA LEU A 1 -33.94 5.70 -7.54
C LEU A 1 -33.51 7.13 -7.87
N THR A 2 -33.45 7.54 -9.14
CA THR A 2 -33.05 8.91 -9.55
C THR A 2 -34.07 10.00 -9.20
N THR A 3 -35.35 9.65 -9.14
CA THR A 3 -36.46 10.58 -8.81
C THR A 3 -36.71 10.74 -7.30
N LYS A 4 -35.97 10.04 -6.43
CA LYS A 4 -36.17 9.98 -4.96
C LYS A 4 -37.61 9.66 -4.51
N GLN A 5 -38.41 9.08 -5.38
CA GLN A 5 -39.74 8.58 -5.03
C GLN A 5 -39.63 7.29 -4.21
N ASP A 6 -40.59 7.09 -3.31
CA ASP A 6 -40.70 5.88 -2.51
C ASP A 6 -40.88 4.64 -3.40
N PHE A 7 -40.37 3.50 -2.93
CA PHE A 7 -40.59 2.22 -3.58
C PHE A 7 -42.07 1.81 -3.48
N PRO A 8 -42.69 1.27 -4.55
CA PRO A 8 -44.11 0.96 -4.56
C PRO A 8 -44.51 -0.04 -3.46
N ARG A 9 -45.45 0.38 -2.61
CA ARG A 9 -46.13 -0.47 -1.62
C ARG A 9 -47.51 -0.90 -2.12
N LEU A 10 -48.08 -1.94 -1.53
CA LEU A 10 -49.47 -2.31 -1.80
C LEU A 10 -50.42 -1.19 -1.35
N HIS A 11 -51.45 -0.93 -2.16
CA HIS A 11 -52.48 0.06 -1.82
C HIS A 11 -53.28 -0.41 -0.59
N PRO A 12 -53.67 0.48 0.36
CA PRO A 12 -54.35 0.09 1.60
C PRO A 12 -55.61 -0.76 1.39
N LYS A 13 -56.44 -0.44 0.38
CA LYS A 13 -57.62 -1.22 0.03
C LYS A 13 -57.27 -2.67 -0.35
N THR A 14 -56.20 -2.85 -1.13
CA THR A 14 -55.70 -4.16 -1.54
C THR A 14 -55.15 -4.94 -0.34
N ILE A 15 -54.42 -4.26 0.56
CA ILE A 15 -53.92 -4.86 1.80
C ILE A 15 -55.07 -5.44 2.63
N SER A 16 -56.15 -4.69 2.85
CA SER A 16 -57.30 -5.17 3.62
C SER A 16 -57.94 -6.41 2.99
N GLN A 17 -58.11 -6.42 1.67
CA GLN A 17 -58.65 -7.56 0.94
C GLN A 17 -57.75 -8.79 1.04
N LEU A 18 -56.44 -8.64 0.81
CA LEU A 18 -55.47 -9.73 0.91
C LEU A 18 -55.40 -10.30 2.31
N ARG A 19 -55.46 -9.46 3.35
CA ARG A 19 -55.50 -9.90 4.75
C ARG A 19 -56.72 -10.77 5.02
N THR A 20 -57.91 -10.34 4.59
CA THR A 20 -59.14 -11.13 4.74
C THR A 20 -59.04 -12.48 4.01
N ILE A 21 -58.54 -12.47 2.77
CA ILE A 21 -58.32 -13.71 2.01
C ILE A 21 -57.35 -14.64 2.75
N ASN A 22 -56.21 -14.12 3.24
CA ASN A 22 -55.22 -14.91 3.96
C ASN A 22 -55.81 -15.55 5.24
N GLN A 23 -56.59 -14.80 6.02
CA GLN A 23 -57.26 -15.30 7.23
C GLN A 23 -58.25 -16.43 6.92
N HIS A 24 -59.06 -16.28 5.87
CA HIS A 24 -59.97 -17.35 5.45
C HIS A 24 -59.19 -18.59 5.00
N VAL A 25 -58.18 -18.42 4.14
CA VAL A 25 -57.36 -19.53 3.65
C VAL A 25 -56.63 -20.24 4.79
N ALA A 26 -56.07 -19.51 5.76
CA ALA A 26 -55.41 -20.10 6.93
C ALA A 26 -56.38 -20.97 7.76
N GLY A 27 -57.62 -20.51 7.93
CA GLY A 27 -58.67 -21.26 8.62
C GLY A 27 -58.95 -22.63 8.00
N TYR A 28 -58.98 -22.73 6.66
CA TYR A 28 -59.18 -24.00 5.95
C TYR A 28 -57.89 -24.82 5.79
N ALA A 29 -56.76 -24.16 5.53
CA ALA A 29 -55.48 -24.81 5.26
C ALA A 29 -54.89 -25.51 6.50
N SER A 30 -55.19 -25.03 7.71
CA SER A 30 -54.83 -25.71 8.97
C SER A 30 -55.38 -27.14 9.09
N GLN A 31 -56.37 -27.52 8.27
CA GLN A 31 -56.98 -28.85 8.24
C GLN A 31 -56.34 -29.80 7.21
N VAL A 32 -55.54 -29.28 6.26
CA VAL A 32 -55.12 -30.01 5.04
C VAL A 32 -53.60 -29.88 4.75
N SER A 33 -52.89 -28.95 5.40
CA SER A 33 -51.52 -28.59 5.02
C SER A 33 -50.44 -29.48 5.65
N GLN A 34 -49.36 -29.73 4.89
CA GLN A 34 -48.13 -30.37 5.35
C GLN A 34 -47.45 -29.51 6.44
N PRO A 35 -46.92 -30.12 7.53
CA PRO A 35 -46.23 -29.38 8.58
C PRO A 35 -45.01 -28.62 8.05
N GLY A 36 -44.90 -27.33 8.37
CA GLY A 36 -43.69 -26.52 8.14
C GLY A 36 -43.57 -25.83 6.77
N GLY A 37 -44.59 -25.92 5.90
CA GLY A 37 -44.62 -25.18 4.62
C GLY A 37 -45.39 -23.86 4.68
N LEU A 38 -45.11 -22.95 3.74
CA LEU A 38 -45.92 -21.75 3.52
C LEU A 38 -47.37 -22.11 3.18
N LEU A 39 -48.32 -21.34 3.72
CA LEU A 39 -49.74 -21.41 3.36
C LEU A 39 -49.92 -21.19 1.84
N PRO A 40 -50.98 -21.76 1.22
CA PRO A 40 -51.24 -21.58 -0.21
C PRO A 40 -51.34 -20.11 -0.64
N SER A 41 -51.97 -19.26 0.18
CA SER A 41 -52.08 -17.82 -0.02
C SER A 41 -50.72 -17.12 0.02
N ALA A 42 -49.89 -17.46 1.02
CA ALA A 42 -48.52 -16.95 1.14
C ALA A 42 -47.63 -17.38 -0.03
N ARG A 43 -47.78 -18.61 -0.51
CA ARG A 43 -47.05 -19.10 -1.69
C ARG A 43 -47.43 -18.35 -2.96
N ALA A 44 -48.74 -18.19 -3.21
CA ALA A 44 -49.22 -17.43 -4.37
C ALA A 44 -48.74 -15.98 -4.32
N TYR A 45 -48.81 -15.35 -3.14
CA TYR A 45 -48.28 -14.01 -2.91
C TYR A 45 -46.79 -13.92 -3.25
N ALA A 46 -45.98 -14.83 -2.69
CA ALA A 46 -44.53 -14.85 -2.89
C ALA A 46 -44.15 -15.04 -4.37
N THR A 47 -44.88 -15.90 -5.10
CA THR A 47 -44.66 -16.09 -6.54
C THR A 47 -44.88 -14.81 -7.33
N GLU A 48 -46.06 -14.17 -7.19
CA GLU A 48 -46.41 -12.98 -7.98
C GLU A 48 -45.53 -11.77 -7.62
N ARG A 49 -45.35 -11.53 -6.31
CA ARG A 49 -44.52 -10.42 -5.83
C ARG A 49 -43.04 -10.66 -6.11
N GLY A 50 -42.56 -11.89 -6.00
CA GLY A 50 -41.19 -12.26 -6.31
C GLY A 50 -40.86 -12.10 -7.78
N GLN A 51 -41.79 -12.46 -8.69
CA GLN A 51 -41.64 -12.19 -10.12
C GLN A 51 -41.57 -10.68 -10.40
N TYR A 52 -42.47 -9.88 -9.79
CA TYR A 52 -42.46 -8.42 -9.94
C TYR A 52 -41.12 -7.80 -9.48
N ILE A 53 -40.60 -8.19 -8.32
CA ILE A 53 -39.33 -7.67 -7.80
C ILE A 53 -38.17 -8.08 -8.71
N THR A 54 -38.14 -9.34 -9.15
CA THR A 54 -37.10 -9.86 -10.04
C THR A 54 -37.06 -9.10 -11.37
N LEU A 55 -38.22 -8.88 -12.00
CA LEU A 55 -38.33 -8.11 -13.24
C LEU A 55 -37.90 -6.65 -13.05
N SER A 56 -38.31 -6.04 -11.94
CA SER A 56 -37.97 -4.64 -11.62
C SER A 56 -36.46 -4.41 -11.44
N LEU A 57 -35.75 -5.41 -10.91
CA LEU A 57 -34.31 -5.33 -10.66
C LEU A 57 -33.44 -5.80 -11.84
N SER A 58 -34.04 -6.45 -12.84
CA SER A 58 -33.30 -7.06 -13.97
C SER A 58 -32.42 -6.07 -14.76
N ASN A 59 -32.92 -4.84 -14.97
CA ASN A 59 -32.17 -3.79 -15.65
C ASN A 59 -30.95 -3.33 -14.84
N LEU A 60 -31.05 -3.32 -13.49
CA LEU A 60 -29.93 -2.94 -12.62
C LEU A 60 -28.84 -4.03 -12.63
N ALA A 61 -29.23 -5.31 -12.67
CA ALA A 61 -28.28 -6.41 -12.84
C ALA A 61 -27.52 -6.30 -14.18
N THR A 62 -28.25 -6.05 -15.27
CA THR A 62 -27.65 -5.86 -16.61
C THR A 62 -26.73 -4.64 -16.65
N ALA A 63 -27.17 -3.51 -16.10
CA ALA A 63 -26.37 -2.28 -16.03
C ALA A 63 -25.06 -2.52 -15.26
N THR A 64 -25.14 -3.14 -14.07
CA THR A 64 -23.98 -3.49 -13.23
C THR A 64 -22.93 -4.29 -13.99
N MET A 65 -23.36 -5.29 -14.78
CA MET A 65 -22.46 -6.08 -15.61
C MET A 65 -21.90 -5.30 -16.79
N SER A 66 -22.70 -4.45 -17.43
CA SER A 66 -22.27 -3.65 -18.57
C SER A 66 -21.21 -2.61 -18.18
N THR A 67 -21.38 -1.96 -17.02
CA THR A 67 -20.47 -0.94 -16.49
C THR A 67 -19.21 -1.53 -15.87
N ALA A 68 -19.16 -2.83 -15.62
CA ALA A 68 -17.94 -3.51 -15.20
C ALA A 68 -16.98 -3.73 -16.40
N ARG A 69 -17.50 -3.82 -17.62
CA ARG A 69 -16.67 -4.11 -18.79
C ARG A 69 -15.64 -3.00 -19.01
N LYS A 70 -14.39 -3.41 -19.12
CA LYS A 70 -13.28 -2.51 -19.43
C LYS A 70 -13.35 -2.06 -20.88
N VAL A 71 -13.18 -0.76 -21.09
CA VAL A 71 -12.90 -0.19 -22.42
C VAL A 71 -11.40 -0.30 -22.73
N ASN A 72 -10.56 -0.09 -21.72
CA ASN A 72 -9.09 -0.20 -21.80
C ASN A 72 -8.60 -1.25 -20.79
N ALA A 73 -7.78 -2.19 -21.22
CA ALA A 73 -7.30 -3.30 -20.38
C ALA A 73 -6.45 -2.82 -19.17
N ASP A 74 -5.72 -1.73 -19.33
CA ASP A 74 -4.85 -1.20 -18.26
C ASP A 74 -5.55 -0.16 -17.37
N ALA A 75 -6.80 0.21 -17.67
CA ALA A 75 -7.50 1.21 -16.87
C ALA A 75 -7.80 0.68 -15.46
N VAL A 76 -7.34 1.41 -14.45
CA VAL A 76 -7.67 1.13 -13.05
C VAL A 76 -9.13 1.51 -12.78
N TYR A 77 -9.84 0.65 -12.05
CA TYR A 77 -11.24 0.90 -11.69
C TYR A 77 -11.39 2.22 -10.92
N LYS A 78 -12.41 3.00 -11.30
CA LYS A 78 -12.78 4.26 -10.66
C LYS A 78 -14.02 4.06 -9.78
N GLN A 79 -13.93 4.45 -8.51
CA GLN A 79 -15.04 4.36 -7.57
C GLN A 79 -16.32 5.01 -8.12
N GLY A 80 -17.45 4.33 -7.94
CA GLY A 80 -18.77 4.82 -8.36
C GLY A 80 -19.03 4.76 -9.87
N SER A 81 -18.10 4.21 -10.67
CA SER A 81 -18.34 4.01 -12.11
C SER A 81 -19.19 2.79 -12.43
N ASN A 82 -19.34 1.86 -11.48
CA ASN A 82 -20.16 0.67 -11.64
C ASN A 82 -21.59 0.85 -11.11
N GLY A 83 -22.55 0.17 -11.75
CA GLY A 83 -23.96 0.17 -11.36
C GLY A 83 -24.30 -0.54 -10.03
N ILE A 84 -23.33 -1.16 -9.35
CA ILE A 84 -23.57 -1.93 -8.12
C ILE A 84 -24.26 -1.12 -7.02
N THR A 85 -23.89 0.15 -6.85
CA THR A 85 -24.50 1.03 -5.85
C THR A 85 -26.01 1.15 -6.07
N LEU A 86 -26.44 1.36 -7.32
CA LEU A 86 -27.85 1.45 -7.66
C LEU A 86 -28.55 0.10 -7.52
N TYR A 87 -27.88 -1.01 -7.85
CA TYR A 87 -28.47 -2.34 -7.72
C TYR A 87 -28.70 -2.70 -6.24
N ALA A 88 -27.72 -2.47 -5.37
CA ALA A 88 -27.83 -2.70 -3.93
C ALA A 88 -28.93 -1.83 -3.29
N GLN A 89 -29.00 -0.54 -3.66
CA GLN A 89 -30.08 0.36 -3.22
C GLN A 89 -31.46 -0.09 -3.72
N GLY A 90 -31.54 -0.57 -4.96
CA GLY A 90 -32.76 -1.13 -5.53
C GLY A 90 -33.25 -2.35 -4.74
N LEU A 91 -32.34 -3.29 -4.45
CA LEU A 91 -32.62 -4.47 -3.63
C LEU A 91 -33.12 -4.08 -2.23
N GLN A 92 -32.35 -3.26 -1.52
CA GLN A 92 -32.70 -2.80 -0.18
C GLN A 92 -34.09 -2.13 -0.17
N GLY A 93 -34.32 -1.18 -1.09
CA GLY A 93 -35.56 -0.43 -1.14
C GLY A 93 -36.77 -1.30 -1.48
N MET A 94 -36.66 -2.16 -2.50
CA MET A 94 -37.74 -3.07 -2.87
C MET A 94 -38.05 -4.08 -1.77
N TYR A 95 -37.02 -4.69 -1.17
CA TYR A 95 -37.23 -5.68 -0.11
C TYR A 95 -37.84 -5.07 1.12
N THR A 96 -37.48 -3.82 1.45
CA THR A 96 -38.10 -3.20 2.62
C THR A 96 -39.52 -2.71 2.36
N ALA A 97 -39.83 -2.20 1.17
CA ALA A 97 -41.21 -1.91 0.80
C ALA A 97 -42.09 -3.18 0.75
N GLU A 98 -41.49 -4.30 0.36
CA GLU A 98 -42.14 -5.60 0.38
C GLU A 98 -42.39 -6.09 1.81
N TYR A 99 -41.41 -5.96 2.71
CA TYR A 99 -41.60 -6.28 4.12
C TYR A 99 -42.70 -5.42 4.77
N ASP A 100 -42.74 -4.11 4.47
CA ASP A 100 -43.83 -3.23 4.91
C ASP A 100 -45.20 -3.74 4.40
N SER A 101 -45.25 -4.32 3.20
CA SER A 101 -46.49 -4.89 2.63
C SER A 101 -46.86 -6.23 3.30
N ILE A 102 -45.89 -7.11 3.51
CA ILE A 102 -46.05 -8.42 4.15
C ILE A 102 -46.56 -8.27 5.59
N THR A 103 -45.97 -7.36 6.37
CA THR A 103 -46.35 -7.12 7.78
C THR A 103 -47.80 -6.66 7.93
N ASN A 104 -48.39 -6.10 6.87
CA ASN A 104 -49.78 -5.68 6.84
C ASN A 104 -50.75 -6.76 6.31
N VAL A 105 -50.27 -7.86 5.72
CA VAL A 105 -51.12 -8.91 5.12
C VAL A 105 -51.07 -10.21 5.92
N PHE A 106 -49.90 -10.58 6.45
CA PHE A 106 -49.64 -11.88 7.08
C PHE A 106 -49.43 -11.76 8.60
N THR A 107 -49.52 -12.88 9.32
CA THR A 107 -49.25 -12.87 10.77
C THR A 107 -47.75 -12.84 11.05
N ARG A 108 -47.38 -12.44 12.27
CA ARG A 108 -45.99 -12.19 12.65
C ARG A 108 -45.07 -13.39 12.46
N GLU A 109 -45.61 -14.58 12.68
CA GLU A 109 -44.92 -15.86 12.54
C GLU A 109 -44.58 -16.18 11.09
N GLU A 110 -45.34 -15.62 10.13
CA GLU A 110 -45.17 -15.85 8.70
C GLU A 110 -44.22 -14.84 8.05
N TRP A 111 -44.02 -13.65 8.63
CA TRP A 111 -43.32 -12.53 7.98
C TRP A 111 -41.97 -12.91 7.39
N GLY A 112 -41.13 -13.59 8.16
CA GLY A 112 -39.80 -14.01 7.72
C GLY A 112 -39.86 -15.00 6.56
N ALA A 113 -40.67 -16.05 6.70
CA ALA A 113 -40.80 -17.09 5.69
C ALA A 113 -41.40 -16.56 4.37
N VAL A 114 -42.40 -15.68 4.43
CA VAL A 114 -42.98 -15.05 3.23
C VAL A 114 -41.97 -14.12 2.56
N LEU A 115 -41.24 -13.30 3.34
CA LEU A 115 -40.24 -12.40 2.79
C LEU A 115 -39.12 -13.19 2.11
N GLN A 116 -38.60 -14.23 2.75
CA GLN A 116 -37.56 -15.10 2.19
C GLN A 116 -38.00 -15.74 0.87
N ALA A 117 -39.21 -16.30 0.81
CA ALA A 117 -39.74 -16.88 -0.42
C ALA A 117 -39.97 -15.84 -1.52
N THR A 118 -40.47 -14.65 -1.16
CA THR A 118 -40.72 -13.56 -2.11
C THR A 118 -39.42 -13.03 -2.72
N CYS A 119 -38.34 -12.96 -1.93
CA CYS A 119 -37.06 -12.42 -2.38
C CYS A 119 -36.14 -13.46 -3.03
N GLN A 120 -36.48 -14.75 -2.98
CA GLN A 120 -35.59 -15.85 -3.37
C GLN A 120 -35.03 -15.73 -4.80
N ASP A 121 -35.90 -15.49 -5.79
CA ASP A 121 -35.47 -15.45 -7.21
C ASP A 121 -34.60 -14.23 -7.51
N SER A 122 -34.96 -13.08 -6.96
CA SER A 122 -34.18 -11.84 -7.12
C SER A 122 -32.83 -11.90 -6.39
N LEU A 123 -32.75 -12.56 -5.23
CA LEU A 123 -31.50 -12.90 -4.54
C LEU A 123 -30.65 -13.86 -5.37
N GLY A 124 -31.27 -14.87 -5.99
CA GLY A 124 -30.59 -15.79 -6.91
C GLY A 124 -29.99 -15.07 -8.12
N ALA A 125 -30.73 -14.12 -8.72
CA ALA A 125 -30.23 -13.28 -9.80
C ALA A 125 -29.08 -12.35 -9.35
N PHE A 126 -29.19 -11.78 -8.14
CA PHE A 126 -28.12 -10.99 -7.54
C PHE A 126 -26.85 -11.82 -7.30
N GLY A 127 -26.98 -13.02 -6.72
CA GLY A 127 -25.86 -13.94 -6.50
C GLY A 127 -25.16 -14.34 -7.81
N LYS A 128 -25.92 -14.63 -8.87
CA LYS A 128 -25.35 -14.89 -10.21
C LYS A 128 -24.58 -13.67 -10.75
N THR A 129 -25.06 -12.47 -10.48
CA THR A 129 -24.36 -11.22 -10.84
C THR A 129 -23.06 -11.09 -10.06
N MET A 130 -23.07 -11.33 -8.75
CA MET A 130 -21.88 -11.30 -7.89
C MET A 130 -20.82 -12.32 -8.34
N GLN A 131 -21.22 -13.54 -8.72
CA GLN A 131 -20.31 -14.54 -9.26
C GLN A 131 -19.63 -14.06 -10.54
N LYS A 132 -20.39 -13.47 -11.48
CA LYS A 132 -19.83 -12.93 -12.73
C LYS A 132 -18.87 -11.76 -12.49
N LEU A 133 -19.20 -10.87 -11.55
CA LEU A 133 -18.31 -9.77 -11.16
C LEU A 133 -17.03 -10.30 -10.48
N ALA A 134 -17.15 -11.32 -9.63
CA ALA A 134 -15.99 -11.97 -9.02
C ALA A 134 -15.05 -12.55 -10.09
N SER A 135 -15.58 -13.27 -11.09
CA SER A 135 -14.79 -13.77 -12.22
C SER A 135 -14.13 -12.64 -13.01
N HIS A 136 -14.88 -11.58 -13.32
CA HIS A 136 -14.35 -10.41 -14.04
C HIS A 136 -13.19 -9.74 -13.30
N VAL A 137 -13.34 -9.52 -11.99
CA VAL A 137 -12.27 -8.96 -11.15
C VAL A 137 -11.09 -9.91 -11.06
N GLN A 138 -11.33 -11.22 -10.97
CA GLN A 138 -10.26 -12.21 -10.90
C GLN A 138 -9.39 -12.22 -12.17
N GLU A 139 -10.00 -12.04 -13.35
CA GLU A 139 -9.28 -11.90 -14.62
C GLU A 139 -8.46 -10.60 -14.70
N ASN A 140 -8.86 -9.55 -13.96
CA ASN A 140 -8.28 -8.21 -14.02
C ASN A 140 -7.80 -7.72 -12.63
N LEU A 141 -7.28 -8.63 -11.82
CA LEU A 141 -7.12 -8.44 -10.37
C LEU A 141 -6.27 -7.22 -9.98
N LEU A 142 -5.27 -6.88 -10.79
CA LEU A 142 -4.36 -5.76 -10.51
C LEU A 142 -5.02 -4.38 -10.71
N THR A 143 -6.04 -4.30 -11.57
CA THR A 143 -6.72 -3.04 -11.93
C THR A 143 -8.12 -2.93 -11.34
N ASP A 144 -8.81 -4.05 -11.13
CA ASP A 144 -10.22 -4.09 -10.76
C ASP A 144 -10.48 -4.64 -9.34
N CYS A 145 -9.45 -4.94 -8.54
CA CYS A 145 -9.65 -5.27 -7.11
C CYS A 145 -10.45 -4.20 -6.35
N TYR A 146 -10.32 -2.94 -6.74
CA TYR A 146 -11.07 -1.82 -6.18
C TYR A 146 -12.58 -1.91 -6.44
N LEU A 147 -13.01 -2.49 -7.57
CA LEU A 147 -14.42 -2.79 -7.80
C LEU A 147 -14.92 -3.80 -6.77
N ALA A 148 -14.14 -4.84 -6.50
CA ALA A 148 -14.50 -5.80 -5.46
C ALA A 148 -14.55 -5.16 -4.06
N TYR A 149 -13.66 -4.22 -3.74
CA TYR A 149 -13.74 -3.46 -2.49
C TYR A 149 -15.00 -2.60 -2.40
N GLU A 150 -15.38 -1.91 -3.48
CA GLU A 150 -16.63 -1.14 -3.53
C GLU A 150 -17.86 -2.04 -3.36
N ILE A 151 -17.92 -3.17 -4.08
CA ILE A 151 -19.02 -4.14 -3.97
C ILE A 151 -19.13 -4.64 -2.52
N VAL A 152 -18.01 -5.01 -1.89
CA VAL A 152 -18.00 -5.48 -0.49
C VAL A 152 -18.55 -4.39 0.45
N ASP A 153 -18.15 -3.14 0.29
CA ASP A 153 -18.62 -2.04 1.14
C ASP A 153 -20.12 -1.77 0.95
N VAL A 154 -20.53 -1.54 -0.29
CA VAL A 154 -21.91 -1.19 -0.67
C VAL A 154 -22.89 -2.28 -0.25
N VAL A 155 -22.58 -3.54 -0.58
CA VAL A 155 -23.50 -4.66 -0.31
C VAL A 155 -23.53 -5.01 1.18
N SER A 156 -22.42 -4.88 1.90
CA SER A 156 -22.41 -5.10 3.35
C SER A 156 -23.25 -4.06 4.09
N LYS A 157 -23.16 -2.77 3.69
CA LYS A 157 -23.99 -1.70 4.25
C LYS A 157 -25.48 -1.93 3.96
N ALA A 158 -25.82 -2.22 2.71
CA ALA A 158 -27.20 -2.52 2.33
C ALA A 158 -27.77 -3.73 3.09
N SER A 159 -26.94 -4.77 3.32
CA SER A 159 -27.32 -5.95 4.12
C SER A 159 -27.62 -5.61 5.58
N LEU A 160 -26.76 -4.82 6.23
CA LEU A 160 -26.95 -4.40 7.62
C LEU A 160 -28.18 -3.49 7.78
N GLU A 161 -28.39 -2.56 6.86
CA GLU A 161 -29.57 -1.69 6.87
C GLU A 161 -30.86 -2.50 6.68
N LEU A 162 -30.85 -3.47 5.75
CA LEU A 162 -32.00 -4.34 5.54
C LEU A 162 -32.30 -5.19 6.78
N GLU A 163 -31.28 -5.82 7.38
CA GLU A 163 -31.40 -6.59 8.62
C GLU A 163 -31.99 -5.74 9.75
N SER A 164 -31.55 -4.50 9.90
CA SER A 164 -32.07 -3.60 10.94
C SER A 164 -33.57 -3.30 10.78
N ARG A 165 -34.10 -3.38 9.56
CA ARG A 165 -35.51 -3.10 9.25
C ARG A 165 -36.39 -4.35 9.22
N THR A 166 -35.86 -5.47 8.72
CA THR A 166 -36.66 -6.69 8.48
C THR A 166 -36.36 -7.82 9.47
N GLY A 167 -35.19 -7.80 10.11
CA GLY A 167 -34.66 -8.92 10.90
C GLY A 167 -34.22 -10.12 10.05
N GLU A 168 -34.25 -10.00 8.72
CA GLU A 168 -34.19 -11.12 7.77
C GLU A 168 -33.17 -10.86 6.65
N LEU A 169 -32.91 -11.89 5.83
CA LEU A 169 -32.13 -11.84 4.57
C LEU A 169 -30.62 -11.53 4.68
N LYS A 170 -30.11 -11.11 5.85
CA LYS A 170 -28.68 -10.82 6.06
C LYS A 170 -27.77 -11.95 5.59
N HIS A 171 -28.08 -13.18 6.00
CA HIS A 171 -27.30 -14.37 5.65
C HIS A 171 -27.34 -14.64 4.14
N ALA A 172 -28.52 -14.57 3.52
CA ALA A 172 -28.67 -14.79 2.08
C ALA A 172 -27.89 -13.77 1.24
N ILE A 173 -27.88 -12.49 1.65
CA ILE A 173 -27.08 -11.45 0.97
C ILE A 173 -25.58 -11.69 1.21
N SER A 174 -25.18 -12.08 2.43
CA SER A 174 -23.79 -12.43 2.73
C SER A 174 -23.30 -13.61 1.89
N ASP A 175 -24.13 -14.63 1.71
CA ASP A 175 -23.82 -15.80 0.88
C ASP A 175 -23.69 -15.43 -0.59
N ALA A 176 -24.57 -14.56 -1.10
CA ALA A 176 -24.48 -14.02 -2.45
C ALA A 176 -23.20 -13.17 -2.67
N LEU A 177 -22.76 -12.43 -1.66
CA LEU A 177 -21.56 -11.58 -1.69
C LEU A 177 -20.24 -12.38 -1.57
N LYS A 178 -20.30 -13.60 -0.99
CA LYS A 178 -19.13 -14.42 -0.66
C LYS A 178 -18.11 -14.55 -1.81
N PRO A 179 -18.48 -14.81 -3.08
CA PRO A 179 -17.52 -14.93 -4.17
C PRO A 179 -16.67 -13.66 -4.36
N VAL A 180 -17.31 -12.48 -4.37
CA VAL A 180 -16.60 -11.20 -4.52
C VAL A 180 -15.72 -10.92 -3.32
N ARG A 181 -16.19 -11.23 -2.11
CA ARG A 181 -15.41 -11.07 -0.88
C ARG A 181 -14.14 -11.93 -0.89
N GLU A 182 -14.24 -13.17 -1.37
CA GLU A 182 -13.07 -14.06 -1.50
C GLU A 182 -12.08 -13.56 -2.55
N THR A 183 -12.55 -13.10 -3.72
CA THR A 183 -11.68 -12.47 -4.74
C THR A 183 -11.02 -11.19 -4.22
N ALA A 184 -11.75 -10.34 -3.50
CA ALA A 184 -11.21 -9.16 -2.86
C ALA A 184 -10.14 -9.51 -1.83
N LYS A 185 -10.38 -10.55 -1.02
CA LYS A 185 -9.43 -11.04 -0.02
C LYS A 185 -8.15 -11.57 -0.67
N SER A 186 -8.26 -12.38 -1.74
CA SER A 186 -7.11 -12.94 -2.46
C SER A 186 -6.30 -11.88 -3.23
N SER A 187 -6.88 -10.71 -3.50
CA SER A 187 -6.17 -9.62 -4.16
C SER A 187 -5.00 -9.09 -3.32
N LEU A 188 -5.13 -9.01 -2.00
CA LEU A 188 -4.13 -8.42 -1.10
C LEU A 188 -2.75 -9.12 -1.18
N PRO A 189 -2.64 -10.46 -0.99
CA PRO A 189 -1.38 -11.17 -1.19
C PRO A 189 -0.90 -11.14 -2.65
N THR A 190 -1.83 -11.13 -3.62
CA THR A 190 -1.47 -11.09 -5.05
C THR A 190 -0.82 -9.77 -5.44
N LEU A 191 -1.37 -8.64 -4.98
CA LEU A 191 -0.82 -7.31 -5.20
C LEU A 191 0.57 -7.15 -4.56
N LEU A 192 0.78 -7.75 -3.40
CA LEU A 192 2.09 -7.75 -2.74
C LEU A 192 3.11 -8.59 -3.55
N ASN A 193 2.72 -9.78 -3.99
CA ASN A 193 3.57 -10.61 -4.85
C ASN A 193 3.88 -9.94 -6.20
N ASP A 194 2.91 -9.23 -6.78
CA ASP A 194 3.08 -8.44 -8.01
C ASP A 194 4.22 -7.40 -7.86
N VAL A 195 4.42 -6.80 -6.68
CA VAL A 195 5.59 -5.92 -6.43
C VAL A 195 6.89 -6.67 -6.69
N ARG A 196 7.03 -7.86 -6.09
CA ARG A 196 8.23 -8.68 -6.19
C ARG A 196 8.48 -9.06 -7.64
N THR A 197 7.44 -9.55 -8.32
CA THR A 197 7.50 -9.95 -9.72
C THR A 197 7.88 -8.80 -10.64
N LYS A 198 7.25 -7.63 -10.50
CA LYS A 198 7.55 -6.45 -11.34
C LYS A 198 8.98 -5.96 -11.18
N VAL A 199 9.50 -5.92 -9.95
CA VAL A 199 10.90 -5.52 -9.72
C VAL A 199 11.87 -6.53 -10.35
N GLN A 200 11.59 -7.84 -10.22
CA GLN A 200 12.44 -8.88 -10.81
C GLN A 200 12.44 -8.86 -12.33
N GLN A 201 11.30 -8.51 -12.95
CA GLN A 201 11.14 -8.43 -14.41
C GLN A 201 11.76 -7.18 -15.03
N MET A 202 12.24 -6.21 -14.24
CA MET A 202 12.86 -4.99 -14.78
C MET A 202 14.12 -5.33 -15.59
N PRO A 203 14.18 -5.04 -16.90
CA PRO A 203 15.29 -5.45 -17.76
C PRO A 203 16.56 -4.62 -17.54
N THR A 204 16.42 -3.38 -17.08
CA THR A 204 17.52 -2.43 -16.80
C THR A 204 17.16 -1.52 -15.64
N LEU A 205 18.18 -1.04 -14.92
CA LEU A 205 18.06 0.06 -13.95
C LEU A 205 18.76 1.32 -14.47
N PRO A 206 18.31 2.53 -14.05
CA PRO A 206 18.97 3.78 -14.41
C PRO A 206 20.44 3.80 -13.97
N GLN A 207 21.35 4.03 -14.92
CA GLN A 207 22.79 4.01 -14.67
C GLN A 207 23.29 5.26 -13.93
N ASP A 208 22.45 6.29 -13.83
CA ASP A 208 22.70 7.53 -13.08
C ASP A 208 22.15 7.48 -11.64
N GLY A 209 21.52 6.36 -11.26
CA GLY A 209 20.95 6.16 -9.93
C GLY A 209 19.58 6.81 -9.75
N SER A 210 18.90 7.26 -10.80
CA SER A 210 17.53 7.80 -10.69
C SER A 210 16.55 6.80 -10.05
N GLY A 211 15.52 7.33 -9.38
CA GLY A 211 14.37 6.52 -8.94
C GLY A 211 13.62 5.89 -10.12
N VAL A 212 12.83 4.84 -9.86
CA VAL A 212 12.08 4.13 -10.90
C VAL A 212 10.58 4.45 -10.84
N PRO A 213 9.88 4.54 -11.99
CA PRO A 213 8.43 4.80 -12.02
C PRO A 213 7.61 3.80 -11.19
N LEU A 214 8.03 2.52 -11.18
CA LEU A 214 7.40 1.46 -10.40
C LEU A 214 7.23 1.83 -8.92
N THR A 215 8.17 2.56 -8.32
CA THR A 215 8.06 3.02 -6.93
C THR A 215 6.85 3.93 -6.75
N SER A 216 6.64 4.86 -7.68
CA SER A 216 5.48 5.76 -7.66
C SER A 216 4.18 5.00 -7.94
N ASP A 217 4.20 4.00 -8.82
CA ASP A 217 3.01 3.19 -9.14
C ASP A 217 2.54 2.36 -7.94
N ILE A 218 3.48 1.71 -7.22
CA ILE A 218 3.15 0.94 -6.02
C ILE A 218 2.62 1.85 -4.90
N MET A 219 3.21 3.03 -4.72
CA MET A 219 2.73 4.01 -3.74
C MET A 219 1.37 4.58 -4.10
N THR A 220 1.12 4.89 -5.37
CA THR A 220 -0.20 5.35 -5.86
C THR A 220 -1.27 4.30 -5.60
N ARG A 221 -0.95 3.02 -5.78
CA ARG A 221 -1.84 1.92 -5.44
C ARG A 221 -2.18 1.89 -3.93
N LEU A 222 -1.18 2.01 -3.06
CA LEU A 222 -1.43 2.06 -1.61
C LEU A 222 -2.28 3.27 -1.21
N GLN A 223 -2.06 4.43 -1.84
CA GLN A 223 -2.88 5.63 -1.64
C GLN A 223 -4.32 5.40 -2.11
N LEU A 224 -4.53 4.79 -3.27
CA LEU A 224 -5.87 4.48 -3.76
C LEU A 224 -6.62 3.52 -2.83
N MET A 225 -5.93 2.55 -2.22
CA MET A 225 -6.53 1.67 -1.23
C MET A 225 -7.05 2.41 0.01
N THR A 226 -6.52 3.59 0.37
CA THR A 226 -7.04 4.36 1.52
C THR A 226 -8.46 4.87 1.27
N SER A 227 -8.84 5.09 0.01
CA SER A 227 -10.22 5.43 -0.37
C SER A 227 -11.22 4.28 -0.13
N TYR A 228 -10.72 3.06 0.13
CA TYR A 228 -11.51 1.85 0.40
C TYR A 228 -11.20 1.26 1.78
N LEU A 229 -10.80 2.07 2.76
CA LEU A 229 -10.43 1.57 4.09
C LEU A 229 -11.47 0.66 4.75
N PRO A 230 -12.78 1.00 4.83
CA PRO A 230 -13.74 0.13 5.52
C PRO A 230 -13.79 -1.32 5.01
N PRO A 231 -13.96 -1.59 3.70
CA PRO A 231 -13.94 -2.96 3.18
C PRO A 231 -12.54 -3.58 3.28
N VAL A 232 -11.45 -2.86 3.00
CA VAL A 232 -10.08 -3.39 3.06
C VAL A 232 -9.72 -3.83 4.49
N CYS A 233 -10.03 -3.02 5.49
CA CYS A 233 -9.86 -3.34 6.91
C CYS A 233 -10.65 -4.60 7.30
N SER A 234 -11.87 -4.76 6.79
CA SER A 234 -12.69 -5.96 7.02
C SER A 234 -12.06 -7.22 6.42
N LEU A 235 -11.46 -7.11 5.24
CA LEU A 235 -10.76 -8.20 4.57
C LEU A 235 -9.45 -8.56 5.28
N LEU A 236 -8.68 -7.56 5.73
CA LEU A 236 -7.45 -7.76 6.49
C LEU A 236 -7.72 -8.44 7.83
N ARG A 237 -8.78 -8.04 8.55
CA ARG A 237 -9.22 -8.76 9.76
C ARG A 237 -9.56 -10.22 9.48
N SER A 238 -10.15 -10.51 8.32
CA SER A 238 -10.45 -11.88 7.90
C SER A 238 -9.21 -12.68 7.49
N LEU A 239 -8.13 -12.03 7.05
CA LEU A 239 -6.85 -12.68 6.74
C LEU A 239 -6.01 -12.93 7.99
N GLY A 240 -6.12 -12.06 8.98
CA GLY A 240 -5.20 -12.02 10.12
C GLY A 240 -3.89 -11.29 9.78
N ASP A 241 -3.21 -10.78 10.80
CA ASP A 241 -1.95 -10.05 10.63
C ASP A 241 -0.86 -10.98 10.05
N GLY A 242 -0.21 -10.52 8.98
CA GLY A 242 0.78 -11.29 8.21
C GLY A 242 0.18 -12.32 7.24
N GLY A 243 -1.15 -12.52 7.20
CA GLY A 243 -1.81 -13.47 6.31
C GLY A 243 -1.67 -13.16 4.81
N TRP A 244 -1.18 -11.98 4.46
CA TRP A 244 -0.86 -11.54 3.09
C TRP A 244 0.54 -11.93 2.61
N SER A 245 1.44 -12.33 3.50
CA SER A 245 2.86 -12.57 3.18
C SER A 245 3.17 -14.02 2.77
N ALA A 246 2.30 -14.97 3.11
CA ALA A 246 2.42 -16.36 2.69
C ALA A 246 1.65 -16.58 1.37
N PRO A 247 2.31 -17.04 0.28
CA PRO A 247 1.56 -17.63 -0.82
C PRO A 247 0.80 -18.84 -0.26
N ASN A 248 -0.43 -19.07 -0.71
CA ASN A 248 -1.16 -20.32 -0.49
C ASN A 248 -0.35 -21.52 -1.03
N THR A 249 0.64 -21.99 -0.29
CA THR A 249 1.16 -23.34 -0.42
C THR A 249 0.11 -24.22 0.24
N GLY A 250 -0.64 -24.98 -0.55
CA GLY A 250 -1.73 -25.84 -0.11
C GLY A 250 -1.26 -26.94 0.86
N SER A 251 -1.09 -26.60 2.13
CA SER A 251 -0.94 -27.55 3.22
C SER A 251 -2.19 -27.54 4.07
N SER A 252 -3.15 -28.37 3.67
CA SER A 252 -3.94 -29.09 4.66
C SER A 252 -2.95 -29.77 5.62
N THR A 253 -3.13 -29.54 6.92
CA THR A 253 -2.39 -30.11 8.06
C THR A 253 -1.05 -29.45 8.46
N SER A 254 -1.04 -28.99 9.72
CA SER A 254 0.10 -28.92 10.65
C SER A 254 1.31 -28.01 10.35
N SER A 255 1.10 -26.73 10.08
CA SER A 255 1.98 -25.72 10.69
C SER A 255 1.15 -24.87 11.63
N LEU A 256 1.42 -25.03 12.93
CA LEU A 256 0.82 -24.19 13.97
C LEU A 256 1.01 -22.73 13.55
N PRO A 257 -0.05 -21.91 13.49
CA PRO A 257 0.12 -20.48 13.35
C PRO A 257 0.96 -20.05 14.55
N THR A 258 2.12 -19.45 14.29
CA THR A 258 2.96 -18.94 15.37
C THR A 258 2.07 -18.02 16.19
N MET A 259 1.97 -18.28 17.49
CA MET A 259 1.01 -17.74 18.45
C MET A 259 1.22 -16.25 18.75
N LYS A 260 1.61 -15.46 17.73
CA LYS A 260 1.89 -14.02 17.78
C LYS A 260 0.91 -13.15 16.99
N SER A 261 -0.07 -13.70 16.23
CA SER A 261 -0.88 -12.83 15.35
C SER A 261 -2.38 -13.16 15.22
N PHE A 262 -2.95 -13.94 16.13
CA PHE A 262 -4.42 -13.90 16.34
C PHE A 262 -4.75 -12.82 17.38
N ASP A 263 -4.41 -11.57 17.06
CA ASP A 263 -4.88 -10.43 17.83
C ASP A 263 -6.33 -10.15 17.43
N VAL A 264 -7.25 -10.86 18.07
CA VAL A 264 -8.71 -10.67 17.96
C VAL A 264 -9.04 -9.32 18.60
N GLY A 265 -8.67 -8.24 17.92
CA GLY A 265 -8.73 -6.90 18.47
C GLY A 265 -7.92 -5.83 17.73
N ALA A 266 -6.99 -6.22 16.85
CA ALA A 266 -6.23 -5.23 16.07
C ALA A 266 -7.18 -4.33 15.27
N ASP A 267 -7.05 -3.02 15.42
CA ASP A 267 -7.79 -2.06 14.61
C ASP A 267 -7.52 -2.39 13.14
N GLY A 268 -8.55 -2.38 12.31
CA GLY A 268 -8.36 -2.66 10.88
C GLY A 268 -7.38 -1.69 10.23
N LYS A 269 -7.27 -0.48 10.78
CA LYS A 269 -6.26 0.51 10.36
C LYS A 269 -4.83 0.08 10.70
N ASP A 270 -4.61 -0.56 11.84
CA ASP A 270 -3.30 -1.09 12.22
C ASP A 270 -2.89 -2.23 11.27
N LEU A 271 -3.83 -3.14 10.95
CA LEU A 271 -3.59 -4.19 9.96
C LEU A 271 -3.27 -3.62 8.57
N PHE A 272 -3.96 -2.56 8.16
CA PHE A 272 -3.63 -1.87 6.91
C PHE A 272 -2.23 -1.23 6.97
N SER A 273 -1.88 -0.65 8.12
CA SER A 273 -0.55 -0.07 8.36
C SER A 273 0.55 -1.13 8.21
N HIS A 274 0.35 -2.32 8.77
CA HIS A 274 1.27 -3.46 8.62
C HIS A 274 1.35 -3.92 7.16
N TYR A 275 0.21 -4.11 6.50
CA TYR A 275 0.15 -4.50 5.08
C TYR A 275 0.90 -3.53 4.16
N ALA A 276 0.65 -2.23 4.32
CA ALA A 276 1.30 -1.18 3.54
C ALA A 276 2.81 -1.11 3.85
N THR A 277 3.19 -1.26 5.12
CA THR A 277 4.60 -1.32 5.53
C THR A 277 5.32 -2.52 4.91
N ASP A 278 4.70 -3.71 4.91
CA ASP A 278 5.27 -4.92 4.29
C ASP A 278 5.36 -4.81 2.77
N THR A 279 4.39 -4.12 2.15
CA THR A 279 4.42 -3.83 0.71
C THR A 279 5.59 -2.91 0.35
N ILE A 280 5.81 -1.85 1.13
CA ILE A 280 6.96 -0.94 0.96
C ILE A 280 8.27 -1.67 1.21
N ASP A 281 8.35 -2.50 2.25
CA ASP A 281 9.54 -3.28 2.56
C ASP A 281 9.87 -4.30 1.47
N ALA A 282 8.86 -4.97 0.92
CA ALA A 282 9.01 -5.85 -0.24
C ALA A 282 9.54 -5.09 -1.46
N LEU A 283 9.02 -3.89 -1.74
CA LEU A 283 9.52 -3.02 -2.81
C LEU A 283 11.00 -2.68 -2.60
N LEU A 284 11.36 -2.11 -1.46
CA LEU A 284 12.72 -1.64 -1.18
C LEU A 284 13.74 -2.78 -1.12
N THR A 285 13.36 -3.93 -0.53
CA THR A 285 14.20 -5.13 -0.49
C THR A 285 14.51 -5.65 -1.90
N ASN A 286 13.51 -5.74 -2.78
CA ASN A 286 13.72 -6.22 -4.14
C ASN A 286 14.46 -5.19 -5.00
N LEU A 287 14.25 -3.89 -4.78
CA LEU A 287 15.01 -2.85 -5.48
C LEU A 287 16.48 -2.86 -5.05
N ASP A 288 16.79 -3.04 -3.77
CA ASP A 288 18.16 -3.19 -3.28
C ASP A 288 18.86 -4.42 -3.87
N SER A 289 18.17 -5.57 -3.93
CA SER A 289 18.74 -6.78 -4.54
C SER A 289 19.00 -6.59 -6.04
N ARG A 290 18.06 -5.95 -6.75
CA ARG A 290 18.19 -5.65 -8.18
C ARG A 290 19.31 -4.64 -8.44
N ALA A 291 19.45 -3.62 -7.59
CA ALA A 291 20.53 -2.64 -7.66
C ALA A 291 21.90 -3.30 -7.50
N LYS A 292 22.05 -4.20 -6.52
CA LYS A 292 23.30 -4.96 -6.31
C LYS A 292 23.67 -5.83 -7.50
N ALA A 293 22.69 -6.40 -8.19
CA ALA A 293 22.91 -7.25 -9.35
C ALA A 293 23.25 -6.46 -10.63
N MET A 294 22.69 -5.27 -10.81
CA MET A 294 22.72 -4.57 -12.10
C MET A 294 23.54 -3.27 -12.13
N LEU A 295 23.71 -2.60 -11.00
CA LEU A 295 24.44 -1.33 -10.92
C LEU A 295 25.87 -1.59 -10.43
N ARG A 296 26.83 -1.01 -11.14
CA ARG A 296 28.25 -1.09 -10.77
C ARG A 296 28.61 -0.01 -9.77
N GLY A 297 29.10 -0.45 -8.61
CA GLY A 297 29.58 0.44 -7.55
C GLY A 297 28.57 0.63 -6.44
N ARG A 298 29.04 0.45 -5.20
CA ARG A 298 28.22 0.53 -3.99
C ARG A 298 27.63 1.93 -3.77
N SER A 299 28.36 2.96 -4.20
CA SER A 299 27.90 4.34 -4.08
C SER A 299 26.67 4.62 -4.95
N LEU A 300 26.70 4.17 -6.20
CA LEU A 300 25.57 4.27 -7.13
C LEU A 300 24.35 3.48 -6.65
N GLN A 301 24.56 2.27 -6.11
CA GLN A 301 23.50 1.47 -5.48
C GLN A 301 22.85 2.22 -4.30
N GLY A 302 23.66 2.87 -3.47
CA GLY A 302 23.19 3.71 -2.36
C GLY A 302 22.33 4.88 -2.83
N VAL A 303 22.75 5.59 -3.88
CA VAL A 303 21.98 6.71 -4.46
C VAL A 303 20.65 6.24 -5.03
N PHE A 304 20.69 5.15 -5.82
CA PHE A 304 19.48 4.55 -6.39
C PHE A 304 18.44 4.22 -5.32
N LEU A 305 18.88 3.56 -4.25
CA LEU A 305 17.99 3.19 -3.16
C LEU A 305 17.48 4.45 -2.41
N ALA A 306 18.34 5.42 -2.13
CA ALA A 306 17.98 6.68 -1.46
C ALA A 306 16.92 7.47 -2.24
N ASN A 307 17.02 7.54 -3.57
CA ASN A 307 16.02 8.20 -4.42
C ASN A 307 14.64 7.53 -4.31
N ASN A 308 14.59 6.20 -4.38
CA ASN A 308 13.31 5.48 -4.25
C ASN A 308 12.72 5.64 -2.83
N ILE A 309 13.54 5.63 -1.79
CA ILE A 309 13.10 5.92 -0.41
C ILE A 309 12.52 7.33 -0.31
N SER A 310 13.19 8.33 -0.89
CA SER A 310 12.71 9.72 -0.86
C SER A 310 11.37 9.89 -1.58
N ILE A 311 11.16 9.20 -2.71
CA ILE A 311 9.86 9.16 -3.40
C ILE A 311 8.79 8.55 -2.49
N VAL A 312 9.08 7.42 -1.84
CA VAL A 312 8.15 6.76 -0.90
C VAL A 312 7.79 7.71 0.25
N GLU A 313 8.77 8.33 0.90
CA GLU A 313 8.57 9.27 2.01
C GLU A 313 7.69 10.45 1.59
N ARG A 314 7.96 11.04 0.42
CA ARG A 314 7.18 12.15 -0.13
C ARG A 314 5.73 11.75 -0.39
N MET A 315 5.50 10.56 -0.96
CA MET A 315 4.15 10.06 -1.24
C MET A 315 3.38 9.68 0.04
N ILE A 316 4.07 9.22 1.07
CA ILE A 316 3.46 9.01 2.40
C ILE A 316 3.06 10.37 2.99
N GLY A 317 3.98 11.33 3.04
CA GLY A 317 3.75 12.63 3.68
C GLY A 317 2.72 13.53 3.00
N THR A 318 2.39 13.27 1.73
CA THR A 318 1.41 14.05 0.94
C THR A 318 0.05 13.38 0.82
N SER A 319 -0.19 12.27 1.54
CA SER A 319 -1.44 11.50 1.45
C SER A 319 -1.95 11.03 2.81
N GLU A 320 -3.14 10.42 2.84
CA GLU A 320 -3.71 9.82 4.05
C GLU A 320 -2.83 8.72 4.64
N LEU A 321 -1.92 8.12 3.85
CA LEU A 321 -0.93 7.16 4.33
C LEU A 321 -0.09 7.73 5.48
N GLY A 322 0.21 9.03 5.48
CA GLY A 322 0.98 9.65 6.57
C GLY A 322 0.29 9.55 7.94
N SER A 323 -1.04 9.55 7.97
CA SER A 323 -1.82 9.38 9.21
C SER A 323 -1.97 7.92 9.65
N LEU A 324 -1.83 6.98 8.71
CA LEU A 324 -2.02 5.55 8.92
C LEU A 324 -0.71 4.82 9.21
N LEU A 325 0.40 5.31 8.67
CA LEU A 325 1.70 4.68 8.78
C LEU A 325 2.51 5.32 9.92
N SER A 326 2.75 4.56 10.98
CA SER A 326 3.82 4.83 11.96
C SER A 326 5.20 4.34 11.45
N SER A 327 5.35 4.17 10.13
CA SER A 327 6.44 3.45 9.45
C SER A 327 7.78 4.18 9.43
N ALA A 328 7.89 5.33 10.11
CA ALA A 328 9.11 6.10 10.23
C ALA A 328 10.32 5.24 10.65
N GLN A 329 10.11 4.24 11.53
CA GLN A 329 11.19 3.38 12.01
C GLN A 329 11.76 2.43 10.93
N LYS A 330 10.93 1.80 10.08
CA LYS A 330 11.45 0.90 9.04
C LYS A 330 12.10 1.69 7.90
N LEU A 331 11.50 2.82 7.50
CA LEU A 331 12.10 3.70 6.48
C LEU A 331 13.43 4.30 6.94
N GLU A 332 13.58 4.60 8.24
CA GLU A 332 14.84 5.03 8.84
C GLU A 332 15.97 4.01 8.64
N GLN A 333 15.67 2.71 8.80
CA GLN A 333 16.66 1.66 8.61
C GLN A 333 17.15 1.62 7.15
N TRP A 334 16.22 1.73 6.19
CA TRP A 334 16.53 1.81 4.77
C TRP A 334 17.33 3.07 4.40
N ARG A 335 17.01 4.21 5.01
CA ARG A 335 17.75 5.47 4.80
C ARG A 335 19.19 5.38 5.32
N LYS A 336 19.38 4.80 6.50
CA LYS A 336 20.72 4.55 7.06
C LYS A 336 21.52 3.58 6.18
N ALA A 337 20.89 2.51 5.71
CA ALA A 337 21.54 1.52 4.86
C ALA A 337 22.00 2.11 3.51
N SER A 338 21.13 2.86 2.83
CA SER A 338 21.43 3.54 1.56
C SER A 338 22.52 4.61 1.73
N THR A 339 22.43 5.44 2.79
CA THR A 339 23.46 6.43 3.13
C THR A 339 24.81 5.76 3.39
N ARG A 340 24.85 4.66 4.15
CA ARG A 340 26.08 3.90 4.41
C ARG A 340 26.67 3.32 3.12
N ALA A 341 25.85 2.81 2.21
CA ALA A 341 26.31 2.29 0.92
C ALA A 341 26.92 3.40 0.06
N TYR A 342 26.31 4.59 0.06
CA TYR A 342 26.85 5.77 -0.60
C TYR A 342 28.19 6.24 0.00
N MET A 343 28.25 6.36 1.33
CA MET A 343 29.42 6.86 2.06
C MET A 343 30.64 5.94 2.01
N ASP A 344 30.46 4.68 1.60
CA ASP A 344 31.57 3.72 1.48
C ASP A 344 32.64 4.18 0.47
N ALA A 345 32.23 4.82 -0.62
CA ALA A 345 33.16 5.35 -1.63
C ALA A 345 33.98 6.55 -1.13
N TRP A 346 33.47 7.29 -0.13
CA TRP A 346 34.19 8.41 0.48
C TRP A 346 35.23 7.96 1.51
N LYS A 347 35.26 6.67 1.87
CA LYS A 347 36.29 6.14 2.77
C LYS A 347 37.67 6.13 2.13
N GLU A 348 37.77 5.82 0.85
CA GLU A 348 39.04 5.81 0.11
C GLU A 348 39.79 7.16 0.22
N PRO A 349 39.22 8.31 -0.18
CA PRO A 349 39.89 9.59 -0.02
C PRO A 349 40.18 9.91 1.45
N SER A 350 39.30 9.51 2.37
CA SER A 350 39.53 9.73 3.80
C SER A 350 40.78 9.01 4.33
N THR A 351 41.17 7.86 3.76
CA THR A 351 42.35 7.10 4.23
C THR A 351 43.65 7.87 4.04
N HIS A 352 43.74 8.69 2.98
CA HIS A 352 44.90 9.53 2.71
C HIS A 352 45.06 10.67 3.73
N LEU A 353 43.97 11.06 4.40
CA LEU A 353 43.95 12.09 5.44
C LEU A 353 44.20 11.51 6.85
N LEU A 354 44.17 10.18 7.02
CA LEU A 354 44.47 9.55 8.29
C LEU A 354 45.98 9.61 8.59
N ASP A 355 46.29 10.15 9.76
CA ASP A 355 47.66 10.31 10.22
C ASP A 355 48.13 9.06 10.98
N GLN A 356 48.84 8.18 10.27
CA GLN A 356 49.57 7.04 10.84
C GLN A 356 51.00 7.38 11.27
N ILE A 357 51.51 8.56 10.88
CA ILE A 357 52.92 8.94 11.06
C ILE A 357 53.13 9.42 12.51
N THR A 358 52.12 10.06 13.11
CA THR A 358 52.20 10.57 14.49
C THR A 358 51.68 9.61 15.57
N ALA A 359 51.25 8.40 15.23
CA ALA A 359 50.92 7.38 16.25
C ALA A 359 52.12 7.01 17.13
N LYS A 360 53.34 7.35 16.70
CA LYS A 360 54.62 7.15 17.42
C LYS A 360 55.24 8.45 17.97
N ALA A 361 54.63 9.61 17.73
CA ALA A 361 55.08 10.89 18.28
C ALA A 361 54.29 11.22 19.56
N PRO A 362 54.87 11.98 20.53
CA PRO A 362 54.13 12.41 21.71
C PRO A 362 52.86 13.13 21.25
N ARG A 363 51.70 12.64 21.72
CA ARG A 363 50.41 13.26 21.43
C ARG A 363 50.50 14.72 21.90
N PRO A 364 50.19 15.73 21.08
CA PRO A 364 50.19 17.12 21.55
C PRO A 364 49.25 17.20 22.75
N THR A 365 49.66 17.92 23.79
CA THR A 365 48.80 18.19 24.95
C THR A 365 47.49 18.80 24.47
N SER A 366 46.39 18.36 25.07
CA SER A 366 45.01 18.85 24.87
C SER A 366 44.85 20.29 25.37
N THR A 367 45.69 21.20 24.87
CA THR A 367 45.67 22.63 25.09
C THR A 367 45.51 23.21 23.69
N GLY A 368 44.41 23.91 23.42
CA GLY A 368 44.00 24.38 22.08
C GLY A 368 44.93 25.39 21.39
N GLN A 369 46.24 25.19 21.46
CA GLN A 369 47.24 25.90 20.68
C GLN A 369 47.20 25.42 19.23
N ALA A 370 47.19 26.38 18.31
CA ALA A 370 47.27 26.12 16.88
C ALA A 370 48.54 25.31 16.56
N VAL A 371 48.39 24.23 15.79
CA VAL A 371 49.52 23.44 15.32
C VAL A 371 50.29 24.28 14.30
N ASP A 372 51.54 24.62 14.61
CA ASP A 372 52.42 25.29 13.63
C ASP A 372 52.88 24.27 12.57
N SER A 373 52.26 24.35 11.39
CA SER A 373 52.58 23.46 10.27
C SER A 373 54.05 23.55 9.87
N ALA A 374 54.67 24.74 9.90
CA ALA A 374 56.05 24.93 9.50
C ALA A 374 57.00 24.20 10.47
N ALA A 375 56.72 24.25 11.78
CA ALA A 375 57.48 23.52 12.79
C ALA A 375 57.34 22.00 12.61
N VAL A 376 56.11 21.50 12.42
CA VAL A 376 55.87 20.06 12.19
C VAL A 376 56.59 19.59 10.92
N VAL A 377 56.42 20.30 9.81
CA VAL A 377 57.07 19.94 8.54
C VAL A 377 58.60 19.97 8.67
N LYS A 378 59.20 20.92 9.41
CA LYS A 378 60.65 20.95 9.64
C LYS A 378 61.14 19.72 10.40
N SER A 379 60.38 19.23 11.39
CA SER A 379 60.72 18.04 12.17
C SER A 379 60.59 16.71 11.43
N LEU A 380 59.91 16.68 10.27
CA LEU A 380 59.76 15.47 9.47
C LEU A 380 61.05 15.09 8.74
N SER A 381 61.32 13.78 8.67
CA SER A 381 62.37 13.22 7.81
C SER A 381 62.06 13.49 6.33
N SER A 382 63.06 13.42 5.45
CA SER A 382 62.84 13.55 4.00
C SER A 382 61.83 12.52 3.47
N LYS A 383 61.89 11.28 3.99
CA LYS A 383 60.94 10.22 3.66
C LYS A 383 59.52 10.56 4.08
N ASP A 384 59.32 11.09 5.29
CA ASP A 384 57.99 11.48 5.76
C ASP A 384 57.43 12.67 4.98
N LYS A 385 58.28 13.65 4.62
CA LYS A 385 57.90 14.77 3.76
C LYS A 385 57.36 14.28 2.41
N ASP A 386 58.05 13.32 1.79
CA ASP A 386 57.61 12.77 0.50
C ASP A 386 56.33 11.92 0.65
N ASN A 387 56.20 11.16 1.75
CA ASN A 387 54.96 10.45 2.07
C ASN A 387 53.76 11.42 2.24
N ILE A 388 53.94 12.56 2.90
CA ILE A 388 52.89 13.57 3.08
C ILE A 388 52.49 14.20 1.73
N LYS A 389 53.46 14.54 0.87
CA LYS A 389 53.17 15.03 -0.49
C LYS A 389 52.37 14.02 -1.31
N GLU A 390 52.73 12.74 -1.20
CA GLU A 390 52.05 11.66 -1.91
C GLU A 390 50.62 11.44 -1.37
N LYS A 391 50.42 11.56 -0.05
CA LYS A 391 49.07 11.57 0.54
C LYS A 391 48.21 12.71 0.01
N PHE A 392 48.74 13.93 -0.07
CA PHE A 392 48.01 15.06 -0.67
C PHE A 392 47.65 14.79 -2.13
N ARG A 393 48.58 14.27 -2.93
CA ARG A 393 48.32 13.93 -4.33
C ARG A 393 47.22 12.87 -4.46
N ASN A 394 47.32 11.77 -3.74
CA ASN A 394 46.35 10.68 -3.80
C ASN A 394 44.98 11.09 -3.25
N PHE A 395 44.97 11.93 -2.20
CA PHE A 395 43.74 12.58 -1.73
C PHE A 395 43.10 13.42 -2.84
N ASN A 396 43.85 14.32 -3.48
CA ASN A 396 43.29 15.19 -4.52
C ASN A 396 42.70 14.37 -5.66
N THR A 397 43.41 13.34 -6.16
CA THR A 397 42.92 12.48 -7.24
C THR A 397 41.63 11.76 -6.83
N SER A 398 41.65 11.03 -5.70
CA SER A 398 40.48 10.27 -5.24
C SER A 398 39.29 11.17 -4.85
N PHE A 399 39.54 12.33 -4.26
CA PHE A 399 38.52 13.32 -3.91
C PHE A 399 37.87 13.93 -5.16
N ASP A 400 38.66 14.35 -6.15
CA ASP A 400 38.16 14.94 -7.38
C ASP A 400 37.32 13.96 -8.18
N GLU A 401 37.78 12.70 -8.28
CA GLU A 401 37.01 11.61 -8.88
C GLU A 401 35.68 11.39 -8.16
N MET A 402 35.68 11.45 -6.83
CA MET A 402 34.46 11.31 -6.04
C MET A 402 33.50 12.48 -6.20
N VAL A 403 34.00 13.72 -6.26
CA VAL A 403 33.20 14.92 -6.53
C VAL A 403 32.59 14.85 -7.93
N GLN A 404 33.37 14.47 -8.94
CA GLN A 404 32.88 14.30 -10.31
C GLN A 404 31.81 13.21 -10.37
N ARG A 405 32.04 12.07 -9.71
CA ARG A 405 31.08 10.97 -9.63
C ARG A 405 29.78 11.39 -8.92
N HIS A 406 29.87 12.10 -7.80
CA HIS A 406 28.70 12.65 -7.11
C HIS A 406 27.86 13.55 -8.03
N LYS A 407 28.50 14.45 -8.77
CA LYS A 407 27.83 15.36 -9.72
C LYS A 407 27.21 14.62 -10.91
N SER A 408 27.71 13.45 -11.27
CA SER A 408 27.16 12.62 -12.35
C SER A 408 25.85 11.91 -11.97
N TYR A 409 25.57 11.77 -10.68
CA TYR A 409 24.36 11.09 -10.22
C TYR A 409 23.13 11.97 -10.31
N LYS A 410 22.00 11.38 -10.70
CA LYS A 410 20.71 12.04 -10.70
C LYS A 410 20.00 11.78 -9.37
N MET A 411 20.12 12.73 -8.45
CA MET A 411 19.51 12.67 -7.12
C MET A 411 18.27 13.55 -6.99
N GLU A 412 17.28 13.05 -6.25
CA GLU A 412 16.21 13.86 -5.67
C GLU A 412 16.81 14.98 -4.80
N ALA A 413 16.10 16.09 -4.64
CA ALA A 413 16.62 17.27 -3.94
C ALA A 413 16.92 16.97 -2.46
N GLU A 414 16.06 16.18 -1.81
CA GLU A 414 16.21 15.76 -0.42
C GLU A 414 17.41 14.83 -0.24
N VAL A 415 17.64 13.94 -1.22
CA VAL A 415 18.77 13.00 -1.23
C VAL A 415 20.09 13.74 -1.41
N ARG A 416 20.15 14.67 -2.38
CA ARG A 416 21.35 15.50 -2.61
C ARG A 416 21.74 16.25 -1.34
N ARG A 417 20.78 16.92 -0.71
CA ARG A 417 20.99 17.65 0.54
C ARG A 417 21.46 16.75 1.67
N GLN A 418 20.84 15.58 1.82
CA GLN A 418 21.21 14.63 2.87
C GLN A 418 22.64 14.09 2.66
N LEU A 419 22.92 13.53 1.48
CA LEU A 419 24.21 12.92 1.19
C LEU A 419 25.35 13.95 1.15
N GLY A 420 25.09 15.16 0.61
CA GLY A 420 26.06 16.26 0.62
C GLY A 420 26.46 16.66 2.04
N LYS A 421 25.48 16.81 2.94
CA LYS A 421 25.74 17.11 4.36
C LYS A 421 26.51 16.00 5.08
N GLU A 422 26.21 14.73 4.80
CA GLU A 422 26.94 13.59 5.35
C GLU A 422 28.40 13.57 4.88
N VAL A 423 28.65 13.84 3.58
CA VAL A 423 30.02 13.95 3.03
C VAL A 423 30.76 15.10 3.67
N GLN A 424 30.14 16.28 3.77
CA GLN A 424 30.74 17.44 4.42
C GLN A 424 31.12 17.14 5.88
N SER A 425 30.18 16.61 6.65
CA SER A 425 30.39 16.30 8.08
C SER A 425 31.48 15.24 8.30
N PHE A 426 31.67 14.35 7.32
CA PHE A 426 32.71 13.31 7.37
C PHE A 426 34.08 13.80 6.91
N MET A 427 34.15 14.50 5.76
CA MET A 427 35.41 14.85 5.10
C MET A 427 36.04 16.16 5.60
N GLU A 428 35.22 17.18 5.88
CA GLU A 428 35.69 18.50 6.29
C GLU A 428 36.59 18.49 7.55
N PRO A 429 36.22 17.80 8.66
CA PRO A 429 37.08 17.78 9.84
C PRO A 429 38.40 17.02 9.61
N LEU A 430 38.37 15.94 8.82
CA LEU A 430 39.57 15.18 8.48
C LEU A 430 40.54 16.02 7.65
N TYR A 431 40.03 16.72 6.64
CA TYR A 431 40.84 17.58 5.79
C TYR A 431 41.40 18.75 6.56
N THR A 432 40.56 19.44 7.35
CA THR A 432 40.97 20.58 8.18
C THR A 432 42.14 20.23 9.08
N ARG A 433 42.05 19.09 9.78
CA ARG A 433 43.12 18.61 10.66
C ARG A 433 44.40 18.26 9.91
N PHE A 434 44.30 17.62 8.75
CA PHE A 434 45.46 17.27 7.93
C PHE A 434 46.14 18.52 7.34
N PHE A 435 45.34 19.47 6.86
CA PHE A 435 45.79 20.76 6.33
C PHE A 435 46.52 21.58 7.41
N ASP A 436 45.91 21.76 8.59
CA ASP A 436 46.53 22.53 9.69
C ASP A 436 47.92 22.04 10.07
N ARG A 437 48.14 20.74 9.95
CA ARG A 437 49.40 20.12 10.31
C ARG A 437 50.44 20.20 9.19
N TYR A 438 50.03 20.10 7.93
CA TYR A 438 50.97 19.81 6.83
C TYR A 438 50.95 20.78 5.64
N HIS A 439 50.09 21.81 5.60
CA HIS A 439 49.97 22.69 4.44
C HIS A 439 51.29 23.39 4.04
N GLU A 440 52.19 23.66 4.99
CA GLU A 440 53.51 24.28 4.73
C GLU A 440 54.49 23.35 3.95
N ILE A 441 54.13 22.07 3.73
CA ILE A 441 54.95 21.12 2.95
C ILE A 441 55.18 21.59 1.51
N ASP A 442 54.24 22.38 0.99
CA ASP A 442 54.24 22.87 -0.39
C ASP A 442 54.62 24.35 -0.49
N LYS A 443 54.82 25.03 0.65
CA LYS A 443 55.18 26.47 0.74
C LYS A 443 54.30 27.37 -0.13
N GLY A 444 53.00 27.08 -0.19
CA GLY A 444 52.03 27.83 -0.99
C GLY A 444 52.14 27.67 -2.51
N LYS A 445 52.91 26.71 -3.03
CA LYS A 445 53.09 26.51 -4.48
C LYS A 445 51.89 25.84 -5.18
N GLY A 446 50.97 25.25 -4.43
CA GLY A 446 49.77 24.61 -4.96
C GLY A 446 50.02 23.33 -5.78
N LYS A 447 51.23 22.77 -5.73
CA LYS A 447 51.59 21.54 -6.45
C LYS A 447 51.04 20.29 -5.77
N TYR A 448 51.02 20.27 -4.44
CA TYR A 448 50.52 19.15 -3.63
C TYR A 448 49.29 19.57 -2.85
N VAL A 449 49.31 20.74 -2.21
CA VAL A 449 48.19 21.26 -1.43
C VAL A 449 47.28 22.04 -2.39
N LYS A 450 46.34 21.32 -3.02
CA LYS A 450 45.46 21.87 -4.07
C LYS A 450 44.35 22.78 -3.52
N TYR A 451 43.79 22.42 -2.37
CA TYR A 451 42.65 23.12 -1.76
C TYR A 451 43.10 23.87 -0.50
N SER A 452 42.69 25.11 -0.35
CA SER A 452 42.63 25.77 0.96
C SER A 452 41.45 25.22 1.77
N LYS A 453 41.41 25.54 3.07
CA LYS A 453 40.25 25.20 3.90
C LYS A 453 38.94 25.79 3.36
N ALA A 454 38.98 27.05 2.91
CA ALA A 454 37.82 27.73 2.36
C ALA A 454 37.35 27.09 1.05
N GLU A 455 38.28 26.75 0.15
CA GLU A 455 37.94 26.06 -1.10
C GLU A 455 37.40 24.65 -0.85
N MET A 456 38.00 23.89 0.06
CA MET A 456 37.47 22.57 0.45
C MET A 456 36.04 22.67 0.99
N SER A 457 35.79 23.62 1.90
CA SER A 457 34.45 23.87 2.45
C SER A 457 33.46 24.28 1.36
N SER A 458 33.88 25.13 0.41
CA SER A 458 33.07 25.51 -0.75
C SER A 458 32.75 24.33 -1.67
N VAL A 459 33.71 23.43 -1.92
CA VAL A 459 33.47 22.24 -2.74
C VAL A 459 32.51 21.28 -2.03
N LEU A 460 32.72 21.01 -0.74
CA LEU A 460 31.87 20.11 0.05
C LEU A 460 30.43 20.64 0.19
N SER A 461 30.27 21.93 0.45
CA SER A 461 28.94 22.56 0.52
C SER A 461 28.21 22.54 -0.82
N SER A 462 28.93 22.58 -1.95
CA SER A 462 28.33 22.47 -3.29
C SER A 462 27.77 21.07 -3.62
N LEU A 463 28.00 20.07 -2.77
CA LEU A 463 27.44 18.72 -2.92
C LEU A 463 26.01 18.58 -2.37
N ALA A 464 25.53 19.57 -1.60
CA ALA A 464 24.23 19.53 -0.93
C ALA A 464 23.11 20.21 -1.74
#